data_AF-A0AAW0N342-F1
#
_entry.id   AF-A0AAW0N342-F1
#
_cell.length_a   1.000
_cell.length_b   1.000
_cell.length_c   1.000
_cell.angle_alpha   90.00
_cell.angle_beta   90.00
_cell.angle_gamma   90.00
#
_symmetry.space_group_name_H-M   'P 1'
#
loop_
_entity.id
_entity.type
_entity.pdbx_description
1 polymer ?
#
loop_
_entity_poly.entity_id
_entity_poly.type
_entity_poly.pdbx_seq_one_letter_code
_entity_poly.pdbx_strand_id
1 'polypeptide(L)'
;MEKTVLCRSDNSQKTEIEKTVKNENDESSQTTRLPYYLQNFLTVLQAVLENEDDRILFNDEDMSLIHAFEKLSVMGQKLYVRLFQRKLKWLQVSKLDYEEIRSDLAPVAQELVQQRFLQSENDLEHLGEALDLLPAPELKSLAKTSTLVILGLRNCS
;
A
#
# COMPACT_ATOMS: atom_id res chain seq x y z
N MET A 1 -20.00 -60.84 -6.37
CA MET A 1 -19.37 -61.92 -5.59
C MET A 1 -18.12 -62.31 -6.34
N GLU A 2 -17.02 -61.60 -6.11
CA GLU A 2 -15.94 -62.00 -5.17
C GLU A 2 -15.25 -63.28 -5.69
N LYS A 3 -13.93 -63.34 -5.89
CA LYS A 3 -12.87 -62.88 -4.96
C LYS A 3 -11.59 -62.52 -5.72
N THR A 4 -11.06 -61.34 -5.39
CA THR A 4 -9.66 -60.96 -5.55
C THR A 4 -8.82 -61.72 -4.52
N VAL A 5 -7.71 -62.31 -4.96
CA VAL A 5 -6.71 -62.95 -4.11
C VAL A 5 -5.53 -61.99 -3.89
N LEU A 6 -5.18 -61.94 -2.61
CA LEU A 6 -4.14 -61.24 -1.86
C LEU A 6 -2.69 -61.42 -2.38
N CYS A 7 -1.88 -60.37 -2.19
CA CYS A 7 -0.53 -60.33 -1.58
C CYS A 7 0.27 -59.15 -2.17
N ARG A 8 1.17 -58.42 -1.51
CA ARG A 8 1.60 -58.18 -0.12
C ARG A 8 2.73 -57.16 -0.32
N SER A 9 2.81 -56.12 0.52
CA SER A 9 3.87 -55.11 0.48
C SER A 9 5.26 -55.72 0.64
N ASP A 10 6.28 -55.15 -0.03
CA ASP A 10 7.54 -54.78 0.64
C ASP A 10 8.49 -53.94 -0.23
N ASN A 11 9.36 -53.26 0.51
CA ASN A 11 10.06 -52.01 0.26
C ASN A 11 11.52 -52.22 -0.24
N SER A 12 12.12 -51.14 -0.75
CA SER A 12 13.57 -50.86 -0.91
C SER A 12 14.34 -51.51 -2.07
N GLN A 13 14.83 -50.67 -3.01
CA GLN A 13 16.27 -50.34 -3.13
C GLN A 13 16.57 -49.32 -4.26
N LYS A 14 17.03 -48.15 -3.81
CA LYS A 14 18.13 -47.28 -4.30
C LYS A 14 18.69 -47.51 -5.72
N THR A 15 18.64 -46.46 -6.56
CA THR A 15 19.72 -46.14 -7.52
C THR A 15 19.89 -44.61 -7.65
N GLU A 16 21.02 -44.12 -7.14
CA GLU A 16 21.65 -42.85 -7.49
C GLU A 16 22.20 -42.94 -8.92
N ILE A 17 21.83 -42.02 -9.80
CA ILE A 17 22.73 -41.54 -10.87
C ILE A 17 22.59 -40.02 -10.93
N GLU A 18 23.49 -39.33 -10.25
CA GLU A 18 23.86 -37.96 -10.56
C GLU A 18 24.61 -37.92 -11.90
N LYS A 19 24.23 -36.99 -12.78
CA LYS A 19 25.14 -35.99 -13.37
C LYS A 19 24.37 -34.97 -14.22
N THR A 20 24.18 -33.80 -13.61
CA THR A 20 24.52 -32.47 -14.14
C THR A 20 24.44 -32.26 -15.65
N VAL A 21 23.39 -31.55 -16.08
CA VAL A 21 23.49 -30.50 -17.10
C VAL A 21 22.78 -29.26 -16.57
N LYS A 22 23.56 -28.18 -16.45
CA LYS A 22 23.13 -26.83 -16.08
C LYS A 22 22.21 -26.29 -17.17
N ASN A 23 21.05 -25.77 -16.78
CA ASN A 23 20.37 -24.73 -17.53
C ASN A 23 19.93 -23.67 -16.52
N GLU A 24 20.65 -22.56 -16.56
CA GLU A 24 20.33 -21.30 -15.91
C GLU A 24 19.04 -20.75 -16.53
N ASN A 25 18.02 -20.58 -15.70
CA ASN A 25 16.98 -19.58 -15.83
C ASN A 25 16.36 -19.45 -14.43
N ASP A 26 17.12 -18.75 -13.59
CA ASP A 26 16.78 -18.35 -12.23
C ASP A 26 15.74 -17.21 -12.30
N GLU A 27 14.48 -17.57 -12.54
CA GLU A 27 13.37 -16.69 -12.18
C GLU A 27 13.08 -16.91 -10.69
N SER A 28 13.69 -16.06 -9.88
CA SER A 28 13.61 -16.07 -8.43
C SER A 28 12.15 -16.13 -7.98
N SER A 29 11.72 -17.30 -7.52
CA SER A 29 10.50 -17.48 -6.75
C SER A 29 10.69 -16.89 -5.36
N GLN A 30 10.84 -15.57 -5.27
CA GLN A 30 10.69 -14.86 -4.01
C GLN A 30 9.20 -14.62 -3.80
N THR A 31 8.53 -15.55 -3.13
CA THR A 31 7.28 -15.25 -2.43
C THR A 31 7.63 -14.26 -1.31
N THR A 32 7.70 -12.97 -1.68
CA THR A 32 8.03 -11.90 -0.76
C THR A 32 6.88 -11.80 0.23
N ARG A 33 7.09 -12.35 1.43
CA ARG A 33 6.13 -12.29 2.53
C ARG A 33 5.65 -10.85 2.71
N LEU A 34 4.34 -10.65 2.78
CA LEU A 34 3.76 -9.32 2.95
C LEU A 34 4.32 -8.64 4.21
N PRO A 35 4.54 -7.31 4.18
CA PRO A 35 4.93 -6.57 5.36
C PRO A 35 3.90 -6.72 6.48
N TYR A 36 4.35 -6.77 7.73
CA TYR A 36 3.47 -6.99 8.87
C TYR A 36 2.32 -5.97 8.97
N TYR A 37 2.55 -4.70 8.57
CA TYR A 37 1.52 -3.66 8.63
C TYR A 37 0.37 -3.94 7.66
N LEU A 38 0.67 -4.44 6.46
CA LEU A 38 -0.32 -4.81 5.46
C LEU A 38 -1.02 -6.10 5.87
N GLN A 39 -0.26 -7.08 6.36
CA GLN A 39 -0.82 -8.32 6.88
C GLN A 39 -1.82 -8.06 8.02
N ASN A 40 -1.45 -7.23 8.99
CA ASN A 40 -2.32 -6.88 10.10
C ASN A 40 -3.59 -6.17 9.62
N PHE A 41 -3.47 -5.25 8.67
CA PHE A 41 -4.62 -4.56 8.08
C PHE A 41 -5.58 -5.55 7.41
N LEU A 42 -5.06 -6.46 6.59
CA LEU A 42 -5.86 -7.49 5.92
C LEU A 42 -6.53 -8.43 6.94
N THR A 43 -5.82 -8.83 8.00
CA THR A 43 -6.39 -9.68 9.05
C THR A 43 -7.53 -8.97 9.80
N VAL A 44 -7.40 -7.68 10.10
CA VAL A 44 -8.48 -6.91 10.72
C VAL A 44 -9.68 -6.81 9.77
N LEU A 45 -9.45 -6.48 8.50
CA LEU A 45 -10.51 -6.39 7.50
C LEU A 45 -11.25 -7.71 7.34
N GLN A 46 -10.52 -8.82 7.23
CA GLN A 46 -11.10 -10.16 7.14
C GLN A 46 -11.93 -10.51 8.38
N ALA A 47 -11.40 -10.26 9.58
CA ALA A 47 -12.13 -10.57 10.82
C ALA A 47 -13.46 -9.81 10.92
N VAL A 48 -13.49 -8.54 10.48
CA VAL A 48 -14.72 -7.74 10.44
C VAL A 48 -15.70 -8.25 9.39
N LEU A 49 -15.22 -8.69 8.23
CA LEU A 49 -16.08 -9.17 7.14
C LEU A 49 -16.59 -10.60 7.33
N GLU A 50 -15.88 -11.42 8.10
CA GLU A 50 -16.33 -12.76 8.49
C GLU A 50 -17.42 -12.73 9.56
N ASN A 51 -17.51 -11.65 10.34
CA ASN A 51 -18.58 -11.45 11.30
C ASN A 51 -19.83 -10.88 10.61
N GLU A 52 -20.91 -11.67 10.57
CA GLU A 52 -22.17 -11.26 9.95
C GLU A 52 -22.77 -10.02 10.61
N ASP A 53 -22.68 -9.88 11.94
CA ASP A 53 -23.24 -8.76 12.70
C ASP A 53 -22.52 -7.44 12.40
N ASP A 54 -21.22 -7.49 12.12
CA ASP A 54 -20.44 -6.30 11.73
C ASP A 54 -20.62 -6.00 10.24
N ARG A 55 -20.67 -7.05 9.40
CA ARG A 55 -20.79 -6.92 7.95
C ARG A 55 -22.07 -6.20 7.51
N ILE A 56 -23.18 -6.38 8.23
CA ILE A 56 -24.45 -5.69 7.91
C ILE A 56 -24.38 -4.16 8.08
N LEU A 57 -23.35 -3.64 8.75
CA LEU A 57 -23.14 -2.20 8.93
C LEU A 57 -22.54 -1.52 7.68
N PHE A 58 -22.00 -2.32 6.74
CA PHE A 58 -21.39 -1.85 5.51
C PHE A 58 -22.42 -1.80 4.38
N ASN A 59 -22.54 -0.65 3.71
CA ASN A 59 -23.42 -0.51 2.55
C ASN A 59 -22.71 -0.98 1.25
N ASP A 60 -23.43 -0.93 0.14
CA ASP A 60 -22.90 -1.35 -1.17
C ASP A 60 -21.69 -0.53 -1.63
N GLU A 61 -21.62 0.75 -1.27
CA GLU A 61 -20.48 1.63 -1.58
C GLU A 61 -19.25 1.22 -0.76
N ASP A 62 -19.43 0.93 0.53
CA ASP A 62 -18.35 0.47 1.41
C ASP A 62 -17.79 -0.88 0.92
N MET A 63 -18.67 -1.82 0.58
CA MET A 63 -18.28 -3.12 0.03
C MET A 63 -17.57 -2.97 -1.31
N SER A 64 -18.02 -2.03 -2.15
CA SER A 64 -17.35 -1.72 -3.42
C SER A 64 -15.94 -1.17 -3.20
N LEU A 65 -15.74 -0.34 -2.18
CA LEU A 65 -14.43 0.19 -1.82
C LEU A 65 -13.51 -0.92 -1.30
N ILE A 66 -14.02 -1.84 -0.49
CA ILE A 66 -13.26 -3.01 -0.03
C ILE A 66 -12.80 -3.88 -1.21
N HIS A 67 -13.70 -4.18 -2.15
CA HIS A 67 -13.35 -4.93 -3.35
C HIS A 67 -12.41 -4.18 -4.28
N ALA A 68 -12.52 -2.85 -4.36
CA ALA A 68 -11.56 -2.02 -5.09
C ALA A 68 -10.17 -2.10 -4.45
N PHE A 69 -10.09 -2.12 -3.11
CA PHE A 69 -8.84 -2.24 -2.38
C PHE A 69 -8.14 -3.59 -2.66
N GLU A 70 -8.90 -4.69 -2.64
CA GLU A 70 -8.39 -6.03 -2.97
C GLU A 70 -7.84 -6.12 -4.40
N LYS A 71 -8.38 -5.32 -5.34
CA LYS A 71 -7.94 -5.27 -6.75
C LYS A 71 -6.74 -4.36 -7.01
N LEU A 72 -6.34 -3.54 -6.04
CA LEU A 72 -5.15 -2.70 -6.16
C LEU A 72 -3.89 -3.54 -6.33
N SER A 73 -2.87 -2.95 -6.96
CA SER A 73 -1.53 -3.51 -6.95
C SER A 73 -1.02 -3.69 -5.52
N VAL A 74 -0.12 -4.67 -5.30
CA VAL A 74 0.50 -4.89 -3.97
C VAL A 74 1.17 -3.60 -3.47
N MET A 75 1.74 -2.79 -4.37
CA MET A 75 2.34 -1.51 -4.01
C MET A 75 1.30 -0.46 -3.66
N GLY A 76 0.18 -0.41 -4.37
CA GLY A 76 -0.98 0.41 -4.05
C GLY A 76 -1.55 0.09 -2.67
N GLN A 77 -1.76 -1.20 -2.36
CA GLN A 77 -2.22 -1.64 -1.05
C GLN A 77 -1.25 -1.24 0.07
N LYS A 78 0.06 -1.45 -0.13
CA LYS A 78 1.08 -1.03 0.84
C LYS A 78 1.04 0.48 1.08
N LEU A 79 1.01 1.28 -0.01
CA LEU A 79 1.03 2.73 0.09
C LEU A 79 -0.24 3.24 0.77
N TYR A 80 -1.41 2.73 0.40
CA TYR A 80 -2.66 3.08 1.04
C TYR A 80 -2.62 2.83 2.55
N VAL A 81 -2.21 1.63 2.99
CA VAL A 81 -2.15 1.31 4.42
C VAL A 81 -1.15 2.21 5.16
N ARG A 82 0.00 2.54 4.54
CA ARG A 82 0.97 3.49 5.11
C ARG A 82 0.39 4.89 5.30
N LEU A 83 -0.41 5.36 4.35
CA LEU A 83 -1.04 6.67 4.41
C LEU A 83 -2.22 6.67 5.39
N PHE A 84 -3.01 5.60 5.42
CA PHE A 84 -4.16 5.42 6.32
C PHE A 84 -3.78 5.47 7.80
N GLN A 85 -2.59 4.98 8.15
CA GLN A 85 -2.07 5.01 9.53
C GLN A 85 -1.50 6.38 9.95
N ARG A 86 -1.36 7.34 9.03
CA ARG A 86 -0.83 8.68 9.32
C ARG A 86 -1.96 9.66 9.64
N LYS A 87 -1.60 10.85 10.12
CA LYS A 87 -2.55 11.95 10.26
C LYS A 87 -3.07 12.35 8.87
N LEU A 88 -4.40 12.38 8.71
CA LEU A 88 -5.09 12.84 7.51
C LEU A 88 -4.77 14.31 7.27
N LYS A 89 -3.85 14.55 6.35
CA LYS A 89 -3.43 15.86 5.87
C LYS A 89 -3.04 15.71 4.41
N TRP A 90 -3.06 16.81 3.67
CA TRP A 90 -2.43 16.85 2.36
C TRP A 90 -0.93 16.58 2.49
N LEU A 91 -0.39 15.83 1.53
CA LEU A 91 1.00 15.41 1.50
C LEU A 91 1.55 15.63 0.10
N GLN A 92 2.78 16.14 0.01
CA GLN A 92 3.50 16.20 -1.25
C GLN A 92 4.10 14.83 -1.56
N VAL A 93 3.80 14.27 -2.74
CA VAL A 93 4.33 12.96 -3.16
C VAL A 93 5.86 12.94 -3.15
N SER A 94 6.51 14.06 -3.49
CA SER A 94 7.97 14.22 -3.46
C SER A 94 8.60 14.15 -2.06
N LYS A 95 7.80 14.34 -1.00
CA LYS A 95 8.24 14.23 0.40
C LYS A 95 7.94 12.86 1.00
N LEU A 96 7.26 11.98 0.27
CA LEU A 96 7.01 10.62 0.71
C LEU A 96 8.21 9.76 0.35
N ASP A 97 8.77 9.09 1.35
CA ASP A 97 9.89 8.19 1.18
C ASP A 97 9.51 6.83 1.76
N TYR A 98 9.21 5.90 0.85
CA TYR A 98 8.83 4.52 1.15
C TYR A 98 9.60 3.59 0.22
N GLU A 99 10.91 3.50 0.43
CA GLU A 99 11.83 2.67 -0.37
C GLU A 99 11.38 1.20 -0.44
N GLU A 100 10.67 0.69 0.58
CA GLU A 100 10.16 -0.69 0.60
C GLU A 100 8.97 -0.94 -0.35
N ILE A 101 8.39 0.13 -0.88
CA ILE A 101 7.29 0.11 -1.84
C ILE A 101 7.86 0.40 -3.23
N ARG A 102 8.41 1.60 -3.42
CA ARG A 102 8.98 2.05 -4.69
C ARG A 102 9.77 3.33 -4.47
N SER A 103 10.85 3.50 -5.23
CA SER A 103 11.66 4.73 -5.23
C SER A 103 10.89 5.94 -5.78
N ASP A 104 10.04 5.71 -6.79
CA ASP A 104 9.11 6.72 -7.32
C ASP A 104 7.67 6.31 -7.00
N LEU A 105 7.03 7.05 -6.09
CA LEU A 105 5.68 6.80 -5.64
C LEU A 105 4.60 7.44 -6.53
N ALA A 106 4.97 8.33 -7.46
CA ALA A 106 4.02 9.01 -8.34
C ALA A 106 3.08 8.06 -9.10
N PRO A 107 3.55 6.98 -9.77
CA PRO A 107 2.65 6.07 -10.49
C PRO A 107 1.72 5.28 -9.55
N VAL A 108 2.17 4.98 -8.32
CA VAL A 108 1.35 4.26 -7.33
C VAL A 108 0.30 5.19 -6.72
N ALA A 109 0.67 6.46 -6.46
CA ALA A 109 -0.27 7.48 -6.02
C ALA A 109 -1.33 7.74 -7.10
N GLN A 110 -0.94 7.77 -8.38
CA GLN A 110 -1.86 7.95 -9.49
C GLN A 110 -2.87 6.79 -9.61
N GLU A 111 -2.43 5.55 -9.42
CA GLU A 111 -3.33 4.38 -9.33
C GLU A 111 -4.38 4.58 -8.21
N LEU A 112 -3.94 5.00 -7.03
CA LEU A 112 -4.84 5.22 -5.89
C LEU A 112 -5.84 6.35 -6.13
N VAL A 113 -5.43 7.43 -6.81
CA VAL A 113 -6.34 8.51 -7.22
C VAL A 113 -7.38 8.00 -8.22
N GLN A 114 -6.97 7.21 -9.22
CA GLN A 114 -7.88 6.63 -10.22
C GLN A 114 -8.93 5.71 -9.58
N GLN A 115 -8.53 4.95 -8.57
CA GLN A 115 -9.42 4.07 -7.80
C GLN A 115 -10.15 4.81 -6.66
N ARG A 116 -10.03 6.14 -6.57
CA ARG A 116 -10.68 7.02 -5.57
C ARG A 116 -10.28 6.75 -4.11
N PHE A 117 -9.13 6.16 -3.88
CA PHE A 117 -8.55 6.03 -2.53
C PHE A 117 -7.82 7.29 -2.06
N LEU A 118 -7.37 8.13 -3.01
CA LEU A 118 -6.72 9.41 -2.73
C LEU A 118 -7.37 10.53 -3.53
N GLN A 119 -7.36 11.72 -2.96
CA GLN A 119 -7.70 12.97 -3.64
C GLN A 119 -6.44 13.58 -4.27
N SER A 120 -6.63 14.33 -5.35
CA SER A 120 -5.53 15.02 -6.04
C SER A 120 -5.54 16.51 -5.69
N GLU A 121 -4.52 17.25 -6.14
CA GLU A 121 -4.45 18.70 -5.95
C GLU A 121 -5.67 19.46 -6.52
N ASN A 122 -6.42 18.86 -7.44
CA ASN A 122 -7.66 19.45 -7.97
C ASN A 122 -8.78 19.54 -6.93
N ASP A 123 -8.75 18.68 -5.91
CA ASP A 123 -9.74 18.66 -4.83
C ASP A 123 -9.31 19.54 -3.63
N LEU A 124 -8.14 20.19 -3.72
CA LEU A 124 -7.59 21.08 -2.69
C LEU A 124 -8.19 22.49 -2.82
N GLU A 125 -9.40 22.67 -2.27
CA GLU A 125 -10.12 23.95 -2.37
C GLU A 125 -9.72 24.97 -1.30
N HIS A 126 -9.23 24.50 -0.14
CA HIS A 126 -8.95 25.35 1.00
C HIS A 126 -7.53 25.92 0.97
N LEU A 127 -7.42 27.25 0.86
CA LEU A 127 -6.13 27.96 0.83
C LEU A 127 -5.26 27.65 2.05
N GLY A 128 -5.85 27.53 3.25
CA GLY A 128 -5.09 27.20 4.46
C GLY A 128 -4.38 25.85 4.36
N GLU A 129 -5.06 24.85 3.79
CA GLU A 129 -4.51 23.51 3.56
C GLU A 129 -3.40 23.53 2.51
N ALA A 130 -3.55 24.35 1.46
CA ALA A 130 -2.51 24.56 0.46
C ALA A 130 -1.27 25.27 1.03
N LEU A 131 -1.47 26.25 1.92
CA LEU A 131 -0.38 26.96 2.58
C LEU A 131 0.38 26.05 3.56
N ASP A 132 -0.29 25.12 4.24
CA ASP A 132 0.33 24.14 5.15
C ASP A 132 1.25 23.13 4.43
N LEU A 133 1.06 22.93 3.12
CA LEU A 133 1.92 22.07 2.30
C LEU A 133 3.28 22.71 2.00
N LEU A 134 3.31 24.04 1.97
CA LEU A 134 4.48 24.81 1.56
C LEU A 134 5.50 24.90 2.71
N PRO A 135 6.79 24.62 2.44
CA PRO A 135 7.86 24.94 3.36
C PRO A 135 7.90 26.45 3.70
N ALA A 136 8.39 26.77 4.90
CA ALA A 136 8.62 28.15 5.33
C ALA A 136 9.35 29.07 4.30
N PRO A 137 10.40 28.63 3.58
CA PRO A 137 11.03 29.48 2.55
C PRO A 137 10.12 29.79 1.36
N GLU A 138 9.26 28.84 0.95
CA GLU A 138 8.30 29.03 -0.14
C GLU A 138 7.15 29.95 0.29
N LEU A 139 6.62 29.75 1.49
CA LEU A 139 5.66 30.67 2.13
C LEU A 139 6.21 32.10 2.22
N LYS A 140 7.48 32.26 2.63
CA LYS A 140 8.12 33.57 2.70
C LYS A 140 8.30 34.20 1.32
N SER A 141 8.56 33.39 0.30
CA SER A 141 8.66 33.86 -1.08
C SER A 141 7.30 34.28 -1.61
N LEU A 142 6.25 33.48 -1.34
CA LEU A 142 4.87 33.79 -1.68
C LEU A 142 4.39 35.08 -0.98
N ALA A 143 4.74 35.26 0.29
CA ALA A 143 4.41 36.46 1.05
C ALA A 143 5.10 37.74 0.54
N LYS A 144 6.25 37.61 -0.14
CA LYS A 144 6.95 38.74 -0.75
C LYS A 144 6.41 39.09 -2.13
N THR A 145 5.90 38.11 -2.87
CA THR A 145 5.33 38.32 -4.22
C THR A 145 3.88 38.77 -4.15
N SER A 146 3.13 38.26 -3.19
CA SER A 146 1.84 38.82 -2.81
C SER A 146 2.07 40.13 -2.06
N THR A 147 1.23 41.13 -2.27
CA THR A 147 1.34 42.47 -1.66
C THR A 147 1.02 42.46 -0.15
N LEU A 148 1.32 41.35 0.54
CA LEU A 148 1.08 41.17 1.96
C LEU A 148 2.09 41.99 2.75
N VAL A 149 1.58 42.98 3.50
CA VAL A 149 2.39 43.76 4.44
C VAL A 149 2.56 42.93 5.71
N ILE A 150 3.74 42.32 5.88
CA ILE A 150 4.07 41.51 7.05
C ILE A 150 5.06 42.27 7.95
N LEU A 151 4.67 42.47 9.21
CA LEU A 151 5.51 43.08 10.26
C LEU A 151 5.96 42.02 11.25
N GLY A 152 7.24 42.01 11.61
CA GLY A 152 7.82 41.12 12.62
C GLY A 152 8.70 41.89 13.58
N LEU A 153 8.56 41.64 14.89
CA LEU A 153 9.40 42.25 15.92
C LEU A 153 10.83 41.72 15.80
N ARG A 154 11.82 42.62 15.72
CA ARG A 154 13.23 42.26 15.83
C ARG A 154 13.54 41.98 17.29
N ASN A 155 14.00 40.76 17.60
CA ASN A 155 14.72 40.54 18.84
C ASN A 155 16.10 41.17 18.68
N CYS A 156 16.29 42.34 19.28
CA CYS A 156 17.62 42.89 19.52
C CYS A 156 18.23 42.12 20.69
N SER A 157 19.31 41.39 20.43
CA SER A 157 20.19 40.85 21.47
C SER A 157 21.56 41.47 21.33
#